data_AF-A0A1W1YE86-F1
#
_entry.id   AF-A0A1W1YE86-F1
#
_cell.length_a   1.000
_cell.length_b   1.000
_cell.length_c   1.000
_cell.angle_alpha   90.00
_cell.angle_beta   90.00
_cell.angle_gamma   90.00
#
_symmetry.space_group_name_H-M   'P 1'
#
loop_
_entity.id
_entity.type
_entity.pdbx_description
1 polymer ?
#
loop_
_entity_poly.entity_id
_entity_poly.type
_entity_poly.pdbx_seq_one_letter_code
_entity_poly.pdbx_strand_id
1 'polypeptide(L)'
;MIHGIDAQIDAMRAIWPAFVVVARDGDAAAWEGSVRPLLQTYRVGIFYRAPLLIENLDPRRVQPRVSVLNPRLRPRPGDREGQLPHVYYGPDGEVTLCLLDPEAGDWSPADLLAETTVPWTIEWLAAYEGWRATGKWTASGRHVEAARG
;
A
#
# COMPACT_ATOMS: atom_id res chain seq x y z
N MET A 1 -2.44 6.79 -20.91
CA MET A 1 -0.97 6.65 -21.12
C MET A 1 -0.41 6.15 -19.80
N ILE A 2 0.46 5.13 -19.80
CA ILE A 2 1.06 4.63 -18.55
C ILE A 2 2.02 5.69 -18.00
N HIS A 3 1.97 5.94 -16.70
CA HIS A 3 2.89 6.88 -16.06
C HIS A 3 4.24 6.21 -15.79
N GLY A 4 5.31 6.77 -16.37
CA GLY A 4 6.68 6.41 -16.02
C GLY A 4 7.05 6.85 -14.61
N ILE A 5 8.18 6.34 -14.10
CA ILE A 5 8.59 6.60 -12.71
C ILE A 5 8.82 8.09 -12.42
N ASP A 6 9.31 8.87 -13.39
CA ASP A 6 9.49 10.32 -13.23
C ASP A 6 8.16 11.04 -12.98
N ALA A 7 7.12 10.70 -13.74
CA ALA A 7 5.78 11.26 -13.54
C ALA A 7 5.22 10.90 -12.16
N GLN A 8 5.48 9.67 -11.68
CA GLN A 8 5.06 9.25 -10.33
C GLN A 8 5.83 10.02 -9.24
N ILE A 9 7.13 10.24 -9.41
CA ILE A 9 7.97 11.03 -8.50
C ILE A 9 7.48 12.48 -8.44
N ASP A 10 7.23 13.10 -9.59
CA ASP A 10 6.78 14.50 -9.67
C ASP A 10 5.40 14.68 -9.04
N ALA A 11 4.46 13.78 -9.32
CA ALA A 11 3.14 13.79 -8.70
C ALA A 11 3.21 13.60 -7.19
N MET A 12 4.02 12.65 -6.72
CA MET A 12 4.21 12.41 -5.28
C MET A 12 4.79 13.64 -4.59
N ARG A 13 5.81 14.28 -5.18
CA ARG A 13 6.40 15.52 -4.64
C ARG A 13 5.39 16.67 -4.59
N ALA A 14 4.53 16.79 -5.60
CA ALA A 14 3.56 17.88 -5.70
C ALA A 14 2.40 17.73 -4.71
N ILE A 15 1.86 16.51 -4.58
CA ILE A 15 0.64 16.25 -3.79
C ILE A 15 0.99 15.86 -2.34
N TRP A 16 2.05 15.08 -2.15
CA TRP A 16 2.48 14.56 -0.86
C TRP A 16 3.95 14.90 -0.57
N PRO A 17 4.29 16.19 -0.35
CA PRO A 17 5.68 16.61 -0.13
C PRO A 17 6.35 15.97 1.09
N ALA A 18 5.58 15.36 2.00
CA ALA A 18 6.07 14.58 3.13
C ALA A 18 6.60 13.18 2.73
N PHE A 19 6.27 12.67 1.54
CA PHE A 19 6.83 11.43 0.99
C PHE A 19 8.04 11.77 0.12
N VAL A 20 9.23 11.48 0.65
CA VAL A 20 10.50 11.74 -0.05
C VAL A 20 11.01 10.46 -0.71
N VAL A 21 11.62 10.60 -1.88
CA VAL A 21 12.32 9.49 -2.54
C VAL A 21 13.57 9.15 -1.73
N VAL A 22 13.67 7.91 -1.28
CA VAL A 22 14.83 7.39 -0.50
C VAL A 22 15.72 6.47 -1.32
N ALA A 23 15.18 5.90 -2.41
CA ALA A 23 15.94 5.14 -3.38
C ALA A 23 15.30 5.26 -4.76
N ARG A 24 16.12 5.21 -5.81
CA ARG A 24 15.69 5.16 -7.21
C ARG A 24 16.64 4.25 -7.98
N ASP A 25 16.07 3.37 -8.81
CA ASP A 25 16.83 2.51 -9.73
C ASP A 25 16.02 2.31 -11.01
N GLY A 26 16.51 2.86 -12.12
CA GLY A 26 15.83 2.76 -13.43
C GLY A 26 14.38 3.25 -13.40
N ASP A 27 13.46 2.31 -13.64
CA ASP A 27 12.00 2.47 -13.64
C ASP A 27 11.35 2.28 -12.26
N ALA A 28 12.15 2.09 -11.21
CA ALA A 28 11.71 1.91 -9.84
C ALA A 28 12.12 3.04 -8.91
N ALA A 29 11.27 3.30 -7.90
CA ALA A 29 11.59 4.18 -6.79
C ALA A 29 10.95 3.69 -5.49
N ALA A 30 11.58 4.09 -4.39
CA ALA A 30 11.07 3.92 -3.05
C ALA A 30 10.89 5.28 -2.39
N TRP A 31 9.77 5.46 -1.70
CA TRP A 31 9.45 6.63 -0.91
C TRP A 31 9.27 6.27 0.56
N GLU A 32 9.63 7.21 1.41
CA GLU A 32 9.26 7.16 2.82
C GLU A 32 8.56 8.47 3.19
N GLY A 33 7.44 8.36 3.88
CA GLY A 33 6.67 9.52 4.32
C GLY A 33 5.87 9.24 5.58
N SER A 34 5.30 10.30 6.14
CA SER A 34 4.46 10.18 7.33
C SER A 34 3.02 10.55 7.03
N VAL A 35 2.09 9.75 7.55
CA VAL A 35 0.64 10.00 7.48
C VAL A 35 0.05 9.92 8.88
N ARG A 36 -1.02 10.69 9.12
CA ARG A 36 -1.80 10.63 10.35
C ARG A 36 -3.27 10.42 9.99
N PRO A 37 -3.76 9.16 9.98
CA PRO A 37 -5.15 8.86 9.61
C PRO A 37 -6.15 9.44 10.61
N LEU A 38 -6.10 9.03 11.89
CA LEU A 38 -6.96 9.58 12.94
C LEU A 38 -6.14 9.92 14.20
N LEU A 39 -5.62 8.91 14.90
CA LEU A 39 -5.12 9.09 16.27
C LEU A 39 -3.60 9.20 16.36
N GLN A 40 -2.86 8.46 15.54
CA GLN A 40 -1.40 8.42 15.60
C GLN A 40 -0.74 8.63 14.23
N THR A 41 0.55 9.00 14.24
CA THR A 41 1.35 9.16 13.01
C THR A 41 2.05 7.85 12.68
N TYR A 42 2.00 7.46 11.41
CA TYR A 42 2.72 6.32 10.86
C TYR A 42 3.75 6.79 9.84
N ARG A 43 4.96 6.27 9.96
CA ARG A 43 5.96 6.28 8.90
C ARG A 43 5.69 5.10 7.97
N VAL A 44 5.50 5.40 6.70
CA VAL A 44 5.11 4.47 5.65
C VAL A 44 6.22 4.41 4.60
N GLY A 45 6.54 3.21 4.15
CA GLY A 45 7.38 2.95 2.97
C GLY A 45 6.50 2.58 1.78
N ILE A 46 6.80 3.12 0.61
CA ILE A 46 6.16 2.78 -0.65
C ILE A 46 7.27 2.40 -1.63
N PHE A 47 7.15 1.24 -2.27
CA PHE A 47 8.00 0.83 -3.38
C PHE A 47 7.14 0.63 -4.64
N TYR A 48 7.61 1.15 -5.77
CA TYR A 48 6.93 0.96 -7.05
C TYR A 48 7.95 0.85 -8.18
N ARG A 49 7.66 -0.03 -9.12
CA ARG A 49 8.33 -0.12 -10.42
C ARG A 49 7.31 0.14 -11.51
N ALA A 50 7.50 1.22 -12.27
CA ALA A 50 6.65 1.55 -13.39
C ALA A 50 6.82 0.49 -14.48
N PRO A 51 5.75 -0.23 -14.90
CA PRO A 51 5.88 -1.27 -15.90
C PRO A 51 6.14 -0.69 -17.29
N LEU A 52 6.96 -1.38 -18.08
CA LEU A 52 7.12 -1.05 -19.49
C LEU A 52 5.88 -1.46 -20.29
N LEU A 53 5.57 -0.73 -21.37
CA LEU A 53 4.36 -0.96 -22.21
C LEU A 53 4.24 -2.37 -22.80
N ILE A 54 5.35 -3.12 -22.85
CA ILE A 54 5.41 -4.49 -23.38
C ILE A 54 5.18 -5.57 -22.31
N GLU A 55 5.03 -5.19 -21.05
CA GLU A 55 4.86 -6.13 -19.94
C GLU A 55 3.41 -6.58 -19.75
N ASN A 56 3.23 -7.76 -19.15
CA ASN A 56 1.92 -8.19 -18.66
C ASN A 56 1.54 -7.35 -17.43
N LEU A 57 0.55 -6.47 -17.60
CA LEU A 57 0.11 -5.47 -16.62
C LEU A 57 -0.87 -6.03 -15.58
N ASP A 58 -0.77 -7.31 -15.19
CA ASP A 58 -1.58 -7.88 -14.11
C ASP A 58 -1.37 -7.04 -12.82
N PRO A 59 -2.41 -6.34 -12.31
CA PRO A 59 -2.30 -5.50 -11.12
C PRO A 59 -1.74 -6.24 -9.91
N ARG A 60 -1.99 -7.55 -9.80
CA ARG A 60 -1.44 -8.40 -8.72
C ARG A 60 0.09 -8.41 -8.68
N ARG A 61 0.73 -8.16 -9.82
CA ARG A 61 2.19 -8.19 -9.98
C ARG A 61 2.79 -6.80 -10.02
N VAL A 62 2.10 -5.84 -10.64
CA VAL A 62 2.64 -4.49 -10.91
C VAL A 62 2.19 -3.43 -9.90
N GLN A 63 1.30 -3.78 -8.96
CA GLN A 63 0.87 -2.86 -7.91
C GLN A 63 2.04 -2.37 -7.03
N PRO A 64 1.92 -1.17 -6.45
CA PRO A 64 2.87 -0.69 -5.45
C PRO A 64 2.87 -1.59 -4.22
N ARG A 65 4.03 -1.70 -3.58
CA ARG A 65 4.19 -2.36 -2.28
C ARG A 65 4.26 -1.31 -1.20
N VAL A 66 3.36 -1.39 -0.24
CA VAL A 66 3.29 -0.44 0.88
C VAL A 66 3.56 -1.15 2.19
N SER A 67 4.45 -0.62 3.01
CA SER A 67 4.80 -1.16 4.33
C SER A 67 4.69 -0.08 5.41
N VAL A 68 4.35 -0.49 6.63
CA VAL A 68 4.33 0.40 7.79
C VAL A 68 5.65 0.23 8.55
N LEU A 69 6.48 1.26 8.49
CA LEU A 69 7.83 1.25 9.05
C LEU A 69 7.81 1.53 10.54
N ASN A 70 6.96 2.47 10.98
CA ASN A 70 6.82 2.81 12.39
C ASN A 70 5.47 3.50 12.70
N PRO A 71 4.83 3.22 13.85
CA PRO A 71 5.09 2.08 14.71
C PRO A 71 4.73 0.77 14.01
N ARG A 72 5.40 -0.31 14.40
CA ARG A 72 5.11 -1.64 13.86
C ARG A 72 3.65 -2.00 14.07
N LEU A 73 3.02 -2.57 13.05
CA LEU A 73 1.68 -3.14 13.13
C LEU A 73 1.64 -4.24 14.19
N ARG A 74 0.53 -4.35 14.92
CA ARG A 74 0.35 -5.28 16.03
C ARG A 74 -0.66 -6.36 15.66
N PRO A 75 -0.20 -7.59 15.37
CA PRO A 75 -1.08 -8.68 15.01
C PRO A 75 -2.07 -9.06 16.14
N ARG A 76 -3.18 -9.69 15.78
CA ARG A 76 -4.15 -10.32 16.70
C ARG A 76 -4.31 -11.79 16.33
N PRO A 77 -3.55 -12.70 16.96
CA PRO A 77 -3.68 -14.13 16.71
C PRO A 77 -5.12 -14.60 16.93
N GLY A 78 -5.66 -15.38 15.98
CA GLY A 78 -7.01 -15.92 16.05
C GLY A 78 -8.15 -14.95 15.73
N ASP A 79 -7.85 -13.75 15.24
CA ASP A 79 -8.89 -12.84 14.74
C ASP A 79 -9.52 -13.37 13.43
N ARG A 80 -10.82 -13.10 13.24
CA ARG A 80 -11.58 -13.60 12.08
C ARG A 80 -11.10 -13.00 10.76
N GLU A 81 -10.51 -11.81 10.81
CA GLU A 81 -9.99 -11.09 9.66
C GLU A 81 -8.55 -11.49 9.31
N GLY A 82 -7.98 -12.47 10.02
CA GLY A 82 -6.57 -12.81 9.99
C GLY A 82 -5.75 -12.03 11.02
N GLN A 83 -4.48 -12.43 11.23
CA GLN A 83 -3.63 -11.81 12.26
C GLN A 83 -3.40 -10.32 12.02
N LEU A 84 -3.36 -9.90 10.76
CA LEU A 84 -3.49 -8.53 10.30
C LEU A 84 -4.46 -8.56 9.10
N PRO A 85 -5.52 -7.75 9.08
CA PRO A 85 -6.45 -7.71 7.97
C PRO A 85 -5.79 -7.15 6.71
N HIS A 86 -6.13 -7.67 5.52
CA HIS A 86 -5.69 -7.13 4.23
C HIS A 86 -4.19 -6.83 4.15
N VAL A 87 -3.37 -7.85 4.37
CA VAL A 87 -1.92 -7.79 4.13
C VAL A 87 -1.44 -9.01 3.37
N TYR A 88 -0.35 -8.85 2.65
CA TYR A 88 0.45 -9.94 2.11
C TYR A 88 1.65 -10.20 3.02
N TYR A 89 1.89 -11.48 3.32
CA TYR A 89 3.07 -11.91 4.07
C TYR A 89 4.14 -12.39 3.08
N GLY A 90 5.32 -11.76 3.15
CA GLY A 90 6.51 -12.22 2.45
C GLY A 90 7.16 -13.43 3.13
N PRO A 91 8.08 -14.13 2.45
CA PRO A 91 8.79 -15.29 2.99
C PRO A 91 9.51 -15.01 4.32
N ASP A 92 10.03 -13.80 4.48
CA ASP A 92 10.81 -13.37 5.65
C ASP A 92 9.94 -12.71 6.75
N GLY A 93 8.62 -12.84 6.63
CA GLY A 93 7.66 -12.20 7.54
C GLY A 93 7.45 -10.70 7.28
N GLU A 94 7.95 -10.18 6.16
CA GLU A 94 7.66 -8.81 5.71
C GLU A 94 6.15 -8.66 5.44
N VAL A 95 5.58 -7.52 5.84
CA VAL A 95 4.14 -7.24 5.70
C VAL A 95 3.96 -6.13 4.69
N THR A 96 3.26 -6.43 3.60
CA THR A 96 2.82 -5.45 2.60
C THR A 96 1.31 -5.25 2.71
N LEU A 97 0.84 -4.00 2.72
CA LEU A 97 -0.60 -3.70 2.75
C LEU A 97 -1.26 -4.12 1.44
N CYS A 98 -2.42 -4.76 1.54
CA CYS A 98 -3.32 -5.01 0.41
C CYS A 98 -4.27 -3.82 0.28
N LEU A 99 -3.93 -2.86 -0.59
CA LEU A 99 -4.66 -1.59 -0.72
C LEU A 99 -5.71 -1.58 -1.84
N LEU A 100 -5.62 -2.49 -2.80
CA LEU A 100 -6.48 -2.50 -3.97
C LEU A 100 -7.04 -3.90 -4.21
N ASP A 101 -8.23 -3.94 -4.81
CA ASP A 101 -8.83 -5.16 -5.32
C ASP A 101 -8.51 -5.27 -6.82
N PRO A 102 -7.60 -6.18 -7.23
CA PRO A 102 -7.15 -6.28 -8.62
C PRO A 102 -8.27 -6.72 -9.56
N GLU A 103 -9.35 -7.31 -9.03
CA GLU A 103 -10.50 -7.75 -9.80
C GLU A 103 -11.62 -6.71 -9.86
N ALA A 104 -11.55 -5.64 -9.04
CA ALA A 104 -12.49 -4.52 -9.12
C ALA A 104 -12.18 -3.58 -10.29
N GLY A 105 -10.94 -3.59 -10.79
CA GLY A 105 -10.49 -2.71 -11.87
C GLY A 105 -10.26 -1.27 -11.43
N ASP A 106 -10.22 -1.00 -10.12
CA ASP A 106 -10.09 0.33 -9.53
C ASP A 106 -8.68 0.94 -9.65
N TRP A 107 -7.72 0.18 -10.20
CA TRP A 107 -6.35 0.62 -10.34
C TRP A 107 -5.66 0.03 -11.58
N SER A 108 -4.85 0.86 -12.21
CA SER A 108 -3.96 0.52 -13.31
C SER A 108 -2.63 1.28 -13.21
N PRO A 109 -1.59 0.88 -13.96
CA PRO A 109 -0.36 1.66 -14.09
C PRO A 109 -0.53 3.06 -14.72
N ALA A 110 -1.71 3.36 -15.25
CA ALA A 110 -2.04 4.70 -15.74
C ALA A 110 -2.53 5.62 -14.60
N ASP A 111 -2.68 5.14 -13.38
CA ASP A 111 -3.09 5.93 -12.23
C ASP A 111 -1.87 6.42 -11.42
N LEU A 112 -1.98 7.63 -10.87
CA LEU A 112 -0.93 8.20 -10.05
C LEU A 112 -0.97 7.60 -8.64
N LEU A 113 0.18 7.17 -8.13
CA LEU A 113 0.29 6.64 -6.76
C LEU A 113 -0.11 7.70 -5.71
N ALA A 114 0.19 8.96 -6.03
CA ALA A 114 -0.17 10.10 -5.20
C ALA A 114 -1.70 10.28 -5.06
N GLU A 115 -2.49 9.86 -6.04
CA GLU A 115 -3.95 10.00 -6.03
C GLU A 115 -4.67 8.73 -5.59
N THR A 116 -3.96 7.60 -5.55
CA THR A 116 -4.52 6.29 -5.22
C THR A 116 -3.89 5.69 -3.96
N THR A 117 -2.61 5.34 -4.04
CA THR A 117 -1.88 4.56 -3.04
C THR A 117 -1.76 5.26 -1.70
N VAL A 118 -1.43 6.55 -1.67
CA VAL A 118 -1.31 7.29 -0.41
C VAL A 118 -2.67 7.48 0.26
N PRO A 119 -3.73 7.95 -0.44
CA PRO A 119 -5.09 7.96 0.11
C PRO A 119 -5.56 6.61 0.65
N TRP A 120 -5.40 5.52 -0.11
CA TRP A 120 -5.80 4.18 0.34
C TRP A 120 -4.98 3.68 1.53
N THR A 121 -3.70 4.07 1.63
CA THR A 121 -2.91 3.80 2.83
C THR A 121 -3.49 4.48 4.06
N ILE A 122 -3.96 5.73 3.93
CA ILE A 122 -4.60 6.48 5.01
C ILE A 122 -5.91 5.80 5.43
N GLU A 123 -6.74 5.40 4.46
CA GLU A 123 -7.99 4.67 4.72
C GLU A 123 -7.76 3.33 5.41
N TRP A 124 -6.80 2.54 4.92
CA TRP A 124 -6.41 1.28 5.53
C TRP A 124 -5.93 1.49 6.97
N LEU A 125 -5.10 2.51 7.24
CA LEU A 125 -4.61 2.79 8.58
C LEU A 125 -5.71 3.31 9.51
N ALA A 126 -6.69 4.06 9.00
CA ALA A 126 -7.87 4.47 9.76
C ALA A 126 -8.71 3.24 10.18
N ALA A 127 -8.94 2.31 9.25
CA ALA A 127 -9.61 1.05 9.53
C ALA A 127 -8.82 0.16 10.51
N TYR A 128 -7.49 0.13 10.39
CA TYR A 128 -6.62 -0.54 11.33
C TYR A 128 -6.74 0.05 12.74
N GLU A 129 -6.73 1.38 12.89
CA GLU A 129 -6.95 2.02 14.20
C GLU A 129 -8.32 1.65 14.79
N GLY A 130 -9.38 1.68 13.96
CA GLY A 130 -10.73 1.25 14.36
C GLY A 130 -10.79 -0.23 14.77
N TRP A 131 -10.16 -1.11 14.00
CA TRP A 131 -10.06 -2.54 14.31
C TRP A 131 -9.24 -2.79 15.58
N ARG A 132 -8.17 -2.04 15.81
CA ARG A 132 -7.39 -2.09 17.05
C ARG A 132 -8.21 -1.68 18.27
N ALA A 133 -9.17 -0.77 18.11
CA ALA A 133 -10.03 -0.28 19.19
C ALA A 133 -11.25 -1.18 19.44
N THR A 134 -11.88 -1.68 18.37
CA THR A 134 -13.21 -2.33 18.44
C THR A 134 -13.18 -3.83 18.18
N GLY A 135 -12.10 -4.32 17.57
CA GLY A 135 -11.97 -5.66 17.07
C GLY A 135 -12.80 -5.98 15.82
N LYS A 136 -13.38 -4.96 15.17
CA LYS A 136 -14.13 -5.09 13.92
C LYS A 136 -13.42 -4.34 12.82
N TRP A 137 -13.16 -5.01 11.70
CA TRP A 137 -12.63 -4.36 10.51
C TRP A 137 -13.76 -3.67 9.74
N THR A 138 -13.52 -2.45 9.28
CA THR A 138 -14.56 -1.59 8.67
C THR A 138 -14.20 -1.05 7.30
N ALA A 139 -12.97 -1.27 6.82
CA ALA A 139 -12.61 -0.88 5.46
C ALA A 139 -13.25 -1.84 4.45
N SER A 140 -13.70 -1.27 3.34
CA SER A 140 -14.15 -2.01 2.15
C SER A 140 -12.96 -2.58 1.39
N GLY A 141 -13.15 -3.75 0.80
CA GLY A 141 -12.15 -4.44 -0.05
C GLY A 141 -12.37 -5.94 0.05
N ARG A 142 -12.15 -6.69 -1.04
CA ARG A 142 -12.15 -8.15 -0.94
C ARG A 142 -10.91 -8.62 -0.18
N HIS A 143 -11.11 -9.48 0.81
CA HIS A 143 -10.02 -10.16 1.48
C HIS A 143 -9.38 -11.12 0.48
N VAL A 144 -8.11 -10.93 0.15
CA VAL A 144 -7.33 -12.03 -0.38
C VAL A 144 -7.01 -12.91 0.82
N GLU A 145 -7.78 -13.98 1.03
CA GLU A 145 -7.39 -15.01 2.00
C GLU A 145 -5.97 -15.47 1.63
N ALA A 146 -5.05 -15.40 2.59
CA ALA A 146 -3.78 -16.09 2.45
C ALA A 146 -4.12 -17.57 2.26
N ALA A 147 -3.66 -18.15 1.14
CA ALA A 147 -3.76 -19.58 0.92
C ALA A 147 -3.25 -20.28 2.19
N ARG A 148 -4.11 -21.09 2.80
CA ARG A 148 -3.75 -21.90 3.96
C ARG A 148 -2.61 -22.83 3.54
N GLY A 149 -1.40 -22.51 3.98
CA GLY A 149 -0.29 -23.45 4.06
C GLY A 149 -0.38 -24.22 5.35
#